data_AF-A0A6A2XLF2-F1
#
_entry.id   AF-A0A6A2XLF2-F1
#
_cell.length_a   1.000
_cell.length_b   1.000
_cell.length_c   1.000
_cell.angle_alpha   90.00
_cell.angle_beta   90.00
_cell.angle_gamma   90.00
#
_symmetry.space_group_name_H-M   'P 1'
#
loop_
_entity.id
_entity.type
_entity.pdbx_description
1 polymer ?
#
loop_
_entity_poly.entity_id
_entity_poly.type
_entity_poly.pdbx_seq_one_letter_code
_entity_poly.pdbx_strand_id
1 'polypeptide(L)'
;MPDDGPTLAPTIVIGPAVIFVLLQLFAIGLVYSQVAYEIMEKQSVDVNLGMFSTRNLIPRLILRTLYIVFCGFMAAMLPFFGDINGVIGVIGFIPLDFILPMLLYNMTYKRSKLSLTYWINLLIIVVFTGVGIMGAFSSIRKLVLDATSFKLFSSDVVD
;
A
#
# COMPACT_ATOMS: atom_id res chain seq x y z
N MET A 1 18.61 0.53 3.98
CA MET A 1 19.49 1.54 4.57
C MET A 1 20.39 1.99 3.43
N PRO A 2 20.63 3.28 3.17
CA PRO A 2 21.65 3.63 2.19
C PRO A 2 22.98 3.22 2.82
N ASP A 3 23.68 2.27 2.19
CA ASP A 3 24.82 1.60 2.83
C ASP A 3 26.10 2.45 2.87
N ASP A 4 26.14 3.67 2.30
CA ASP A 4 27.35 4.51 2.29
C ASP A 4 27.07 6.02 2.47
N GLY A 5 26.51 6.42 3.61
CA GLY A 5 26.36 7.85 3.94
C GLY A 5 26.26 8.13 5.44
N PRO A 6 26.62 9.33 5.91
CA PRO A 6 26.46 9.71 7.31
C PRO A 6 24.99 9.57 7.71
N THR A 7 24.73 8.91 8.84
CA THR A 7 23.37 8.72 9.34
C THR A 7 22.70 10.07 9.52
N LEU A 8 21.66 10.33 8.72
CA LEU A 8 20.90 11.58 8.74
C LEU A 8 20.16 11.82 10.07
N ALA A 9 20.03 10.80 10.92
CA ALA A 9 19.35 10.86 12.22
C ALA A 9 20.20 10.22 13.34
N PRO A 10 20.09 10.71 14.60
CA PRO A 10 20.77 10.12 15.74
C PRO A 10 20.32 8.67 16.01
N THR A 11 21.26 7.77 16.31
CA THR A 11 20.99 6.34 16.56
C THR A 11 19.97 6.10 17.70
N ILE A 12 19.93 7.01 18.69
CA ILE A 12 18.99 6.98 19.82
C ILE A 12 17.53 7.09 19.35
N VAL A 13 17.28 7.73 18.19
CA VAL A 13 15.94 7.91 17.63
C VAL A 13 15.56 6.78 16.67
N ILE A 14 16.53 6.23 15.94
CA ILE A 14 16.29 5.19 14.92
C ILE A 14 15.74 3.91 15.56
N GLY A 15 16.32 3.46 16.68
CA GLY A 15 15.88 2.24 17.37
C GLY A 15 14.40 2.26 17.77
N PRO A 16 13.96 3.27 18.56
CA PRO A 16 12.56 3.43 18.93
C PRO A 16 11.63 3.62 17.71
N ALA A 17 12.07 4.37 16.69
CA ALA A 17 11.28 4.60 15.49
C ALA A 17 10.98 3.28 14.75
N VAL A 18 11.97 2.41 14.59
CA VAL A 18 11.77 1.09 13.97
C VAL A 18 10.78 0.25 14.78
N ILE A 19 10.90 0.25 16.11
CA ILE A 19 9.97 -0.49 16.98
C ILE A 19 8.53 0.01 16.79
N PHE A 20 8.31 1.32 16.80
CA PHE A 20 6.98 1.89 16.61
C PHE A 20 6.42 1.61 15.21
N VAL A 21 7.24 1.68 14.17
CA VAL A 21 6.83 1.32 12.81
C VAL A 21 6.43 -0.16 12.75
N LEU A 22 7.20 -1.06 13.36
CA LEU A 22 6.86 -2.49 13.40
C LEU A 22 5.54 -2.75 14.14
N LEU A 23 5.34 -2.11 15.30
CA LEU A 23 4.09 -2.21 16.06
C LEU A 23 2.90 -1.69 15.27
N GLN A 24 3.05 -0.54 14.61
CA GLN A 24 2.01 0.05 13.77
C GLN A 24 1.70 -0.86 12.57
N LEU A 25 2.71 -1.38 11.86
CA LEU A 25 2.52 -2.27 10.71
C LEU A 25 1.84 -3.57 11.12
N PHE A 26 2.16 -4.12 12.30
CA PHE A 26 1.49 -5.29 12.83
C PHE A 26 -0.01 -5.03 13.05
N ALA A 27 -0.35 -3.93 13.72
CA ALA A 27 -1.75 -3.56 13.96
C ALA A 27 -2.52 -3.34 12.64
N ILE A 28 -1.93 -2.62 11.70
CA ILE A 28 -2.54 -2.34 10.39
C ILE A 28 -2.71 -3.62 9.57
N GLY A 29 -1.69 -4.50 9.56
CA GLY A 29 -1.74 -5.78 8.88
C GLY A 29 -2.88 -6.67 9.39
N LEU A 30 -3.11 -6.70 10.70
CA LEU A 30 -4.23 -7.43 11.28
C LEU A 30 -5.59 -6.88 10.83
N VAL A 31 -5.79 -5.55 10.89
CA VAL A 31 -7.06 -4.92 10.52
C VAL A 31 -7.38 -5.11 9.02
N TYR A 32 -6.40 -4.94 8.13
CA TYR A 32 -6.64 -5.17 6.70
C TYR A 32 -6.88 -6.64 6.36
N SER A 33 -6.18 -7.56 7.04
CA SER A 33 -6.38 -9.00 6.82
C SER A 33 -7.76 -9.47 7.28
N GLN A 34 -8.43 -8.77 8.21
CA GLN A 34 -9.77 -9.15 8.68
C GLN A 34 -10.79 -9.20 7.54
N VAL A 35 -10.76 -8.24 6.62
CA VAL A 35 -11.68 -8.20 5.48
C VAL A 35 -11.44 -9.41 4.57
N ALA A 36 -10.17 -9.74 4.30
CA ALA A 36 -9.83 -10.92 3.51
C ALA A 36 -10.27 -12.21 4.20
N TYR A 37 -10.03 -12.33 5.51
CA TYR A 37 -10.48 -13.48 6.30
C TYR A 37 -11.99 -13.63 6.30
N GLU A 38 -12.74 -12.55 6.41
CA GLU A 38 -14.21 -12.61 6.38
C GLU A 38 -14.72 -13.13 5.04
N ILE A 39 -14.14 -12.64 3.93
CA ILE A 39 -14.51 -13.10 2.58
C ILE A 39 -14.17 -14.58 2.40
N MET A 40 -12.95 -15.01 2.79
CA MET A 40 -12.50 -16.39 2.66
C MET A 40 -13.29 -17.35 3.57
N GLU A 41 -13.56 -16.95 4.81
CA GLU A 41 -14.30 -17.76 5.77
C GLU A 41 -15.77 -17.91 5.39
N LYS A 42 -16.40 -16.85 4.86
CA LYS A 42 -17.78 -16.91 4.38
C LYS A 42 -17.99 -17.95 3.28
N GLN A 43 -16.96 -18.23 2.48
CA GLN A 43 -17.00 -19.26 1.44
C GLN A 43 -16.79 -20.69 1.98
N SER A 44 -16.16 -20.84 3.15
CA SER A 44 -15.77 -22.15 3.69
C SER A 44 -16.59 -22.63 4.89
N VAL A 45 -17.31 -21.74 5.58
CA VAL A 45 -18.02 -22.05 6.83
C VAL A 45 -19.39 -22.68 6.56
N ASP A 46 -19.73 -23.75 7.28
CA ASP A 46 -21.10 -24.27 7.30
C ASP A 46 -21.96 -23.46 8.29
N VAL A 47 -23.02 -22.84 7.76
CA VAL A 47 -23.94 -21.97 8.49
C VAL A 47 -24.77 -22.69 9.55
N ASN A 48 -24.85 -24.03 9.49
CA ASN A 48 -25.64 -24.82 10.43
C ASN A 48 -24.88 -25.19 11.71
N LEU A 49 -23.57 -24.95 11.76
CA LEU A 49 -22.70 -25.32 12.88
C LEU A 49 -22.14 -24.08 13.58
N GLY A 50 -21.93 -24.18 14.90
CA GLY A 50 -21.34 -23.11 15.69
C GLY A 50 -19.97 -22.68 15.16
N MET A 51 -19.64 -21.40 15.36
CA MET A 51 -18.42 -20.76 14.85
C MET A 51 -17.12 -21.41 15.36
N PHE A 52 -17.17 -22.05 16.53
CA PHE A 52 -16.05 -22.76 17.17
C PHE A 52 -16.16 -24.29 17.06
N SER A 53 -17.07 -24.82 16.24
CA SER A 53 -17.10 -26.26 15.97
C SER A 53 -15.80 -26.67 15.27
N THR A 54 -15.29 -27.86 15.58
CA THR A 54 -14.05 -28.40 15.00
C THR A 54 -14.06 -28.37 13.46
N ARG A 55 -15.24 -28.58 12.85
CA ARG A 55 -15.43 -28.51 11.40
C ARG A 55 -15.27 -27.10 10.81
N ASN A 56 -15.56 -26.04 11.58
CA ASN A 56 -15.42 -24.65 11.15
C ASN A 56 -14.07 -24.04 11.59
N LEU A 57 -13.52 -24.49 12.73
CA LEU A 57 -12.27 -23.99 13.28
C LEU A 57 -11.02 -24.45 12.50
N ILE A 58 -10.99 -25.71 12.06
CA ILE A 58 -9.84 -26.26 11.32
C ILE A 58 -9.65 -25.55 9.96
N PRO A 59 -10.70 -25.44 9.09
CA PRO A 59 -10.56 -24.70 7.84
C PRO A 59 -10.20 -23.23 8.05
N ARG A 60 -10.75 -22.59 9.10
CA ARG A 60 -10.42 -21.21 9.47
C ARG A 60 -8.93 -21.02 9.75
N LEU A 61 -8.33 -21.88 10.57
CA LEU A 61 -6.91 -21.80 10.88
C LEU A 61 -6.04 -22.05 9.65
N ILE A 62 -6.41 -23.03 8.83
CA ILE A 62 -5.68 -23.34 7.59
C ILE A 62 -5.74 -22.14 6.63
N LEU A 63 -6.93 -21.58 6.38
CA LEU A 63 -7.12 -20.45 5.46
C LEU A 63 -6.35 -19.20 5.91
N ARG A 64 -6.40 -18.86 7.20
CA ARG A 64 -5.66 -17.72 7.75
C ARG A 64 -4.15 -17.92 7.65
N THR A 65 -3.66 -19.11 7.98
CA THR A 65 -2.23 -19.42 7.91
C THR A 65 -1.74 -19.39 6.48
N LEU A 66 -2.48 -20.01 5.55
CA LEU A 66 -2.15 -20.01 4.13
C LEU A 66 -2.11 -18.59 3.56
N TYR A 67 -3.08 -17.75 3.92
CA TYR A 67 -3.10 -16.34 3.53
C TYR A 67 -1.84 -15.59 3.98
N ILE A 68 -1.48 -15.67 5.27
CA ILE A 68 -0.28 -14.97 5.80
C ILE A 68 0.99 -15.52 5.15
N VAL A 69 1.10 -16.84 5.00
CA VAL A 69 2.27 -17.48 4.36
C VAL A 69 2.39 -17.02 2.90
N PHE A 70 1.27 -16.96 2.16
CA PHE A 70 1.25 -16.46 0.80
C PHE A 70 1.67 -14.99 0.71
N CYS A 71 1.12 -14.13 1.59
CA CYS A 71 1.52 -12.72 1.65
C CYS A 71 3.01 -12.56 1.99
N GLY A 72 3.52 -13.32 2.97
CA GLY A 72 4.93 -13.30 3.34
C GLY A 72 5.85 -13.80 2.21
N PHE A 73 5.42 -14.83 1.49
CA PHE A 73 6.14 -15.35 0.33
C PHE A 73 6.21 -14.31 -0.80
N MET A 74 5.08 -13.67 -1.14
CA MET A 74 5.04 -12.59 -2.13
C MET A 74 5.91 -11.39 -1.72
N ALA A 75 5.90 -11.04 -0.43
CA ALA A 75 6.74 -9.97 0.11
C ALA A 75 8.24 -10.31 0.02
N ALA A 76 8.62 -11.57 0.26
CA ALA A 76 9.99 -12.03 0.14
C ALA A 76 10.48 -12.12 -1.33
N MET A 77 9.57 -12.39 -2.27
CA MET A 77 9.91 -12.49 -3.70
C MET A 77 10.16 -11.14 -4.38
N LEU A 78 9.58 -10.04 -3.88
CA LEU A 78 9.58 -8.74 -4.56
C LEU A 78 10.29 -7.68 -3.70
N PRO A 79 11.63 -7.49 -3.84
CA PRO A 79 12.37 -6.53 -3.02
C PRO A 79 12.07 -5.06 -3.35
N PHE A 80 11.34 -4.79 -4.45
CA PHE A 80 10.98 -3.45 -4.94
C PHE A 80 9.61 -2.96 -4.42
N PHE A 81 9.26 -3.30 -3.17
CA PHE A 81 7.99 -2.87 -2.56
C PHE A 81 7.82 -1.35 -2.55
N GLY A 82 8.92 -0.61 -2.38
CA GLY A 82 8.93 0.86 -2.45
C GLY A 82 8.43 1.40 -3.80
N ASP A 83 8.89 0.80 -4.91
CA ASP A 83 8.51 1.22 -6.26
C ASP A 83 7.08 0.82 -6.60
N ILE A 84 6.64 -0.37 -6.17
CA ILE A 84 5.23 -0.78 -6.29
C ILE A 84 4.32 0.21 -5.55
N ASN A 85 4.66 0.54 -4.31
CA ASN A 85 3.89 1.50 -3.51
C ASN A 85 3.91 2.90 -4.15
N GLY A 86 5.03 3.29 -4.78
CA GLY A 86 5.12 4.51 -5.56
C GLY A 86 4.17 4.54 -6.77
N VAL A 87 4.01 3.42 -7.48
CA VAL A 87 3.05 3.30 -8.59
C VAL A 87 1.61 3.37 -8.07
N ILE A 88 1.29 2.61 -7.02
CA ILE A 88 -0.06 2.58 -6.41
C ILE A 88 -0.44 3.97 -5.91
N GLY A 89 0.47 4.66 -5.22
CA GLY A 89 0.19 5.99 -4.68
C GLY A 89 -0.09 7.02 -5.77
N VAL A 90 0.63 6.95 -6.88
CA VAL A 90 0.44 7.93 -7.95
C VAL A 90 -0.82 7.66 -8.78
N ILE A 91 -1.16 6.39 -9.03
CA ILE A 91 -2.35 6.04 -9.83
C ILE A 91 -3.62 6.08 -8.97
N GLY A 92 -3.54 5.65 -7.71
CA GLY A 92 -4.66 5.54 -6.80
C GLY A 92 -4.82 6.77 -5.91
N PHE A 93 -3.85 7.01 -5.02
CA PHE A 93 -3.99 8.02 -3.97
C PHE A 93 -3.99 9.45 -4.51
N ILE A 94 -3.17 9.80 -5.50
CA ILE A 94 -3.16 11.17 -6.01
C ILE A 94 -4.54 11.60 -6.58
N PRO A 95 -5.17 10.80 -7.47
CA PRO A 95 -6.52 11.13 -7.94
C PRO A 95 -7.57 11.08 -6.84
N LEU A 96 -7.54 10.05 -5.98
CA LEU A 96 -8.57 9.86 -4.96
C LEU A 96 -8.52 10.91 -3.84
N ASP A 97 -7.33 11.36 -3.44
CA ASP A 97 -7.15 12.23 -2.28
C ASP A 97 -7.06 13.71 -2.65
N PHE A 98 -6.49 14.05 -3.81
CA PHE A 98 -6.27 15.45 -4.19
C PHE A 98 -7.19 15.94 -5.31
N ILE A 99 -7.51 15.09 -6.28
CA ILE A 99 -8.30 15.51 -7.46
C ILE A 99 -9.79 15.33 -7.19
N LEU A 100 -10.20 14.14 -6.74
CA LEU A 100 -11.59 13.77 -6.58
C LEU A 100 -12.35 14.66 -5.58
N PRO A 101 -11.82 14.98 -4.38
CA PRO A 101 -12.56 15.82 -3.43
C PRO A 101 -12.77 17.23 -3.96
N MET A 102 -11.78 17.79 -4.67
CA MET A 102 -11.87 19.12 -5.27
C MET A 102 -12.88 19.15 -6.42
N LEU A 103 -12.92 18.08 -7.22
CA LEU A 103 -13.88 17.92 -8.30
C LEU A 103 -15.32 17.76 -7.76
N LEU A 104 -15.50 16.90 -6.75
CA LEU A 104 -16.79 16.69 -6.09
C LEU A 104 -17.28 17.96 -5.39
N TYR A 105 -16.39 18.69 -4.72
CA TYR A 105 -16.72 19.97 -4.10
C TYR A 105 -17.23 20.98 -5.13
N ASN A 106 -16.52 21.13 -6.26
CA ASN A 106 -16.92 22.04 -7.32
C ASN A 106 -18.26 21.65 -7.96
N MET A 107 -18.51 20.35 -8.15
CA MET A 107 -19.78 19.84 -8.69
C MET A 107 -20.96 20.04 -7.73
N THR A 108 -20.76 19.75 -6.44
CA THR A 108 -21.83 19.77 -5.43
C THR A 108 -22.32 21.19 -5.16
N TYR A 109 -21.38 22.13 -4.98
CA TYR A 109 -21.71 23.51 -4.63
C TYR A 109 -21.97 24.42 -5.84
N LYS A 110 -21.92 23.86 -7.07
CA LYS A 110 -22.12 24.57 -8.37
C LYS A 110 -21.55 25.98 -8.35
N ARG A 111 -20.29 26.10 -7.91
CA ARG A 111 -19.71 27.40 -7.56
C ARG A 111 -19.53 28.24 -8.82
N SER A 112 -19.88 29.53 -8.73
CA SER A 112 -19.61 30.48 -9.81
C SER A 112 -18.11 30.51 -10.11
N LYS A 113 -17.77 30.49 -11.41
CA LYS A 113 -16.38 30.48 -11.93
C LYS A 113 -15.55 31.72 -11.51
N LEU A 114 -16.20 32.70 -10.90
CA LEU A 114 -15.59 33.93 -10.37
C LEU A 114 -15.15 33.80 -8.91
N SER A 115 -15.50 32.72 -8.22
CA SER A 115 -15.12 32.52 -6.82
C SER A 115 -13.65 32.12 -6.70
N LEU A 116 -12.94 32.76 -5.78
CA LEU A 116 -11.54 32.45 -5.45
C LEU A 116 -11.34 30.98 -5.07
N THR A 117 -12.31 30.37 -4.35
CA THR A 117 -12.28 28.94 -4.00
C THR A 117 -12.32 28.03 -5.22
N TYR A 118 -13.04 28.41 -6.29
CA TYR A 118 -13.08 27.62 -7.52
C TYR A 118 -11.72 27.57 -8.21
N TRP A 119 -11.01 28.71 -8.27
CA TRP A 119 -9.67 28.80 -8.84
C TRP A 119 -8.63 28.03 -8.02
N ILE A 120 -8.71 28.07 -6.70
CA ILE A 120 -7.84 27.26 -5.83
C ILE A 120 -8.08 25.76 -6.10
N ASN A 121 -9.34 25.32 -6.11
CA ASN A 121 -9.66 23.91 -6.38
C ASN A 121 -9.20 23.48 -7.77
N LEU A 122 -9.36 24.34 -8.78
CA LEU A 122 -8.88 24.09 -10.13
C LEU A 122 -7.35 23.99 -10.19
N LEU A 123 -6.64 24.87 -9.48
CA LEU A 123 -5.18 24.83 -9.37
C LEU A 123 -4.73 23.49 -8.77
N ILE A 124 -5.35 23.07 -7.65
CA ILE A 124 -5.03 21.78 -7.00
C ILE A 124 -5.23 20.63 -7.99
N ILE A 125 -6.36 20.60 -8.70
CA ILE A 125 -6.63 19.57 -9.72
C ILE A 125 -5.53 19.55 -10.79
N VAL A 126 -5.18 20.69 -11.36
CA VAL A 126 -4.17 20.77 -12.43
C VAL A 126 -2.78 20.36 -11.95
N VAL A 127 -2.34 20.88 -10.79
CA VAL A 127 -1.03 20.59 -10.23
C VAL A 127 -0.90 19.11 -9.88
N PHE A 128 -1.87 18.55 -9.15
CA PHE A 128 -1.82 17.14 -8.76
C PHE A 128 -2.04 16.18 -9.95
N THR A 129 -2.73 16.60 -11.00
CA THR A 129 -2.75 15.85 -12.27
C THR A 129 -1.36 15.81 -12.90
N GLY A 130 -0.65 16.95 -12.97
CA GLY A 130 0.72 17.01 -13.49
C GLY A 130 1.69 16.16 -12.66
N VAL A 131 1.65 16.29 -11.33
CA VAL A 131 2.43 15.46 -10.40
C VAL A 131 2.08 13.99 -10.57
N GLY A 132 0.80 13.65 -10.77
CA GLY A 132 0.34 12.30 -11.04
C GLY A 132 0.95 11.71 -12.32
N ILE A 133 0.95 12.45 -13.42
CA ILE A 133 1.54 11.99 -14.69
C ILE A 133 3.06 11.79 -14.56
N MET A 134 3.76 12.78 -13.99
CA MET A 134 5.21 12.72 -13.81
C MET A 134 5.61 11.60 -12.84
N GLY A 135 4.87 11.45 -11.73
CA GLY A 135 5.07 10.39 -10.76
C GLY A 135 4.80 9.02 -11.35
N ALA A 136 3.76 8.85 -12.17
CA ALA A 136 3.45 7.58 -12.81
C ALA A 136 4.60 7.16 -13.73
N PHE A 137 5.09 8.08 -14.57
CA PHE A 137 6.22 7.81 -15.44
C PHE A 137 7.49 7.44 -14.65
N SER A 138 7.80 8.18 -13.59
CA SER A 138 8.97 7.93 -12.74
C SER A 138 8.90 6.58 -12.03
N SER A 139 7.79 6.30 -11.35
CA SER A 139 7.60 5.06 -10.57
C SER A 139 7.53 3.83 -11.47
N ILE A 140 6.82 3.90 -12.61
CA ILE A 140 6.75 2.79 -13.56
C ILE A 140 8.13 2.52 -14.18
N ARG A 141 8.87 3.57 -14.57
CA ARG A 141 10.22 3.40 -15.12
C ARG A 141 11.16 2.72 -14.12
N LYS A 142 11.16 3.15 -12.85
CA LYS A 142 11.96 2.51 -11.79
C LYS A 142 11.56 1.06 -11.62
N LEU A 143 10.27 0.79 -11.43
CA LEU A 143 9.73 -0.56 -11.29
C LEU A 143 10.15 -1.49 -12.43
N VAL A 144 10.10 -1.03 -13.69
CA VAL A 144 10.52 -1.83 -14.85
C VAL A 144 12.03 -2.09 -14.86
N LEU A 145 12.84 -1.09 -14.54
CA LEU A 145 14.31 -1.24 -14.47
C LEU A 145 14.71 -2.22 -13.37
N ASP A 146 14.09 -2.11 -12.19
CA ASP A 146 14.35 -2.96 -11.05
C ASP A 146 13.85 -4.39 -11.32
N ALA A 147 12.66 -4.54 -11.90
CA ALA A 147 12.12 -5.85 -12.28
C ALA A 147 12.95 -6.56 -13.37
N THR A 148 13.56 -5.81 -14.30
CA THR A 148 14.40 -6.39 -15.37
C THR A 148 15.78 -6.79 -14.84
N SER A 149 16.30 -6.05 -13.86
CA SER A 149 17.59 -6.34 -13.22
C SER A 149 17.48 -7.44 -12.15
N PHE A 150 16.26 -7.68 -11.66
CA PHE A 150 15.99 -8.66 -10.63
C PHE A 150 16.07 -10.09 -11.16
N LYS A 151 17.03 -10.87 -10.65
CA LYS A 151 17.05 -12.32 -10.79
C LYS A 151 16.53 -12.97 -9.52
N LEU A 152 15.41 -13.68 -9.64
CA LEU A 152 14.77 -14.38 -8.54
C LEU A 152 15.74 -15.44 -7.96
N PHE A 153 16.15 -15.26 -6.70
CA PHE A 153 17.07 -16.15 -5.98
C PHE A 153 18.46 -16.37 -6.63
N SER A 154 19.01 -15.39 -7.37
CA SER A 154 20.42 -15.50 -7.79
C SER A 154 21.37 -15.30 -6.61
N SER A 155 22.28 -16.26 -6.44
CA SER A 155 23.35 -16.29 -5.45
C SER A 155 24.64 -15.65 -5.98
N ASP A 156 24.54 -14.60 -6.78
CA ASP A 156 25.73 -13.88 -7.24
C ASP A 156 26.04 -12.81 -6.19
N VAL A 157 26.83 -13.24 -5.20
CA VAL A 157 27.62 -12.33 -4.37
C VAL A 157 28.58 -11.66 -5.34
N VAL A 158 28.26 -10.43 -5.77
CA VAL A 158 29.25 -9.59 -6.45
C VAL A 158 30.22 -9.17 -5.36
N ASP A 159 31.39 -9.81 -5.34
CA ASP A 159 32.58 -9.37 -4.59
C ASP A 159 32.94 -7.92 -4.89
#